data_AF-A0A2W0AB36-F1
#
_entry.id   AF-A0A2W0AB36-F1
#
_cell.length_a   1.000
_cell.length_b   1.000
_cell.length_c   1.000
_cell.angle_alpha   90.00
_cell.angle_beta   90.00
_cell.angle_gamma   90.00
#
_symmetry.space_group_name_H-M   'P 1'
#
loop_
_entity.id
_entity.type
_entity.pdbx_description
1 polymer ?
#
loop_
_entity_poly.entity_id
_entity_poly.type
_entity_poly.pdbx_seq_one_letter_code
_entity_poly.pdbx_strand_id
1 'polypeptide(L)'
;MAATPKLTLDQIAQVSELVAGYISTQREQYAPCALSLSALLEPFFSREILDSTRVLVLQDERVPNPIFKAVRIHLITAAIQKSRT
;
A
#
# COMPACT_ATOMS: atom_id res chain seq x y z
N MET A 1 6.97 13.37 25.52
CA MET A 1 7.02 12.77 24.17
C MET A 1 6.54 11.34 24.29
N ALA A 2 5.45 10.96 23.61
CA ALA A 2 4.92 9.60 23.69
C ALA A 2 5.86 8.64 22.95
N ALA A 3 6.20 7.51 23.57
CA ALA A 3 7.07 6.50 22.96
C ALA A 3 6.33 5.82 21.79
N THR A 4 6.94 5.79 20.60
CA THR A 4 6.42 5.06 19.46
C THR A 4 6.25 3.58 19.83
N PRO A 5 5.05 2.99 19.69
CA PRO A 5 4.84 1.57 19.97
C PRO A 5 5.68 0.74 19.00
N LYS A 6 6.47 -0.20 19.52
CA LYS A 6 7.23 -1.16 18.71
C LYS A 6 6.29 -2.31 18.34
N LEU A 7 6.11 -2.52 17.04
CA LEU A 7 5.38 -3.67 16.51
C LEU A 7 6.23 -4.94 16.62
N THR A 8 5.58 -6.08 16.88
CA THR A 8 6.22 -7.40 16.74
C THR A 8 6.39 -7.77 15.27
N LEU A 9 7.27 -8.73 14.97
CA LEU A 9 7.44 -9.23 13.60
C LEU A 9 6.12 -9.78 13.02
N ASP A 10 5.34 -10.51 13.83
CA ASP A 10 4.03 -11.04 13.40
C ASP A 10 3.04 -9.91 13.07
N GLN A 11 3.04 -8.83 13.86
CA GLN A 11 2.20 -7.67 13.59
C GLN A 11 2.62 -6.94 12.32
N ILE A 12 3.94 -6.84 12.05
CA ILE A 12 4.45 -6.26 10.81
C ILE A 12 4.05 -7.12 9.61
N ALA A 13 4.18 -8.45 9.72
CA ALA A 13 3.78 -9.38 8.66
C ALA A 13 2.28 -9.25 8.34
N GLN A 14 1.43 -9.27 9.37
CA GLN A 14 -0.02 -9.13 9.21
C GLN A 14 -0.41 -7.79 8.57
N VAL A 15 0.20 -6.67 9.01
CA VAL A 15 -0.06 -5.36 8.40
C VAL A 15 0.40 -5.34 6.94
N SER A 16 1.56 -5.93 6.64
CA SER A 16 2.11 -6.00 5.29
C SER A 16 1.21 -6.81 4.35
N GLU A 17 0.66 -7.93 4.80
CA GLU A 17 -0.30 -8.73 4.02
C GLU A 17 -1.59 -7.95 3.72
N LEU A 18 -2.14 -7.24 4.70
CA LEU A 18 -3.33 -6.42 4.51
C LEU A 18 -3.07 -5.29 3.50
N VAL A 19 -1.92 -4.63 3.58
CA VAL A 19 -1.52 -3.57 2.66
C VAL A 19 -1.27 -4.14 1.26
N ALA A 20 -0.59 -5.28 1.16
CA ALA A 20 -0.33 -5.96 -0.11
C ALA A 20 -1.63 -6.35 -0.80
N GLY A 21 -2.56 -6.97 -0.06
CA GLY A 21 -3.89 -7.32 -0.56
C GLY A 21 -4.66 -6.10 -1.05
N TYR A 22 -4.65 -5.01 -0.27
CA TYR A 22 -5.29 -3.77 -0.68
C TYR A 22 -4.72 -3.22 -2.00
N ILE A 23 -3.40 -3.12 -2.11
CA ILE A 23 -2.74 -2.62 -3.33
C ILE A 23 -3.06 -3.49 -4.53
N SER A 24 -3.05 -4.82 -4.37
CA SER A 24 -3.42 -5.76 -5.44
C SER A 24 -4.85 -5.55 -5.92
N THR A 25 -5.82 -5.44 -5.01
CA THR A 25 -7.23 -5.18 -5.36
C THR A 25 -7.38 -3.85 -6.09
N GLN A 26 -6.72 -2.78 -5.65
CA GLN A 26 -6.77 -1.50 -6.36
C GLN A 26 -6.18 -1.61 -7.78
N ARG A 27 -5.05 -2.31 -7.92
CA ARG A 27 -4.43 -2.53 -9.24
C ARG A 27 -5.36 -3.27 -10.19
N GLU A 28 -6.02 -4.32 -9.73
CA GLU A 28 -7.00 -5.08 -10.53
C GLU A 28 -8.20 -4.21 -10.92
N GLN A 29 -8.76 -3.47 -9.96
CA GLN A 29 -9.91 -2.60 -10.19
C GLN A 29 -9.64 -1.54 -11.26
N TYR A 30 -8.44 -0.92 -11.24
CA TYR A 30 -8.09 0.12 -12.19
C TYR A 30 -7.33 -0.38 -13.43
N ALA A 31 -7.02 -1.68 -13.52
CA ALA A 31 -6.31 -2.27 -14.66
C ALA A 31 -6.95 -1.95 -16.02
N PRO A 32 -8.29 -1.96 -16.19
CA PRO A 32 -8.93 -1.63 -17.48
C PRO A 32 -8.69 -0.19 -17.93
N CYS A 33 -8.41 0.73 -17.01
CA CYS A 33 -8.21 2.15 -17.27
C CYS A 33 -6.72 2.53 -17.39
N ALA A 34 -5.81 1.59 -17.09
CA ALA A 34 -4.39 1.83 -17.08
C ALA A 34 -3.76 1.61 -18.46
N LEU A 35 -2.93 2.54 -18.90
CA LEU A 35 -2.25 2.50 -20.20
C LEU A 35 -0.81 2.02 -20.05
N SER A 36 -0.27 1.36 -21.08
CA SER A 36 1.16 1.03 -21.11
C SER A 36 2.02 2.28 -21.12
N LEU A 37 3.16 2.21 -20.42
CA LEU A 37 4.13 3.29 -20.43
C LEU A 37 4.70 3.45 -21.85
N SER A 38 4.77 4.70 -22.36
CA SER A 38 5.03 4.95 -23.78
C SER A 38 6.45 4.60 -24.21
N ALA A 39 6.61 4.16 -25.47
CA ALA A 39 7.91 3.95 -26.11
C ALA A 39 8.77 5.23 -26.21
N LEU A 40 8.18 6.43 -26.08
CA LEU A 40 8.95 7.68 -26.00
C LEU A 40 9.90 7.74 -24.79
N LEU A 41 9.70 6.87 -23.80
CA LEU A 41 10.55 6.74 -22.62
C LEU A 41 11.62 5.64 -22.75
N GLU A 42 11.72 4.97 -23.90
CA GLU A 42 12.77 3.97 -24.20
C GLU A 42 14.21 4.47 -23.99
N PRO A 43 14.57 5.76 -24.21
CA PRO A 43 15.92 6.23 -23.91
C PRO A 43 16.27 6.22 -22.41
N PHE A 44 15.26 6.19 -21.53
CA PHE A 44 15.44 6.33 -20.08
C PHE A 44 15.22 5.03 -19.31
N PHE A 45 14.42 4.12 -19.83
CA PHE A 45 14.06 2.86 -19.16
C PHE A 45 14.27 1.66 -20.07
N SER A 46 14.62 0.53 -19.46
CA SER A 46 14.68 -0.74 -20.20
C SER A 46 13.29 -1.13 -20.70
N ARG A 47 13.27 -1.87 -21.81
CA ARG A 47 12.02 -2.37 -22.40
C ARG A 47 11.20 -3.23 -21.44
N GLU A 48 11.88 -4.04 -20.61
CA GLU A 48 11.25 -4.83 -19.55
C GLU A 48 10.47 -3.96 -18.55
N ILE A 49 11.02 -2.81 -18.16
CA ILE A 49 10.33 -1.87 -17.26
C ILE A 49 9.15 -1.22 -17.97
N LEU A 50 9.31 -0.80 -19.24
CA LEU A 50 8.22 -0.19 -20.01
C LEU A 50 7.05 -1.16 -20.21
N ASP A 51 7.35 -2.43 -20.50
CA ASP A 51 6.35 -3.47 -20.75
C ASP A 51 5.63 -3.92 -19.48
N SER A 52 6.29 -3.85 -18.32
CA SER A 52 5.72 -4.21 -17.00
C SER A 52 5.03 -3.05 -16.29
N THR A 53 5.27 -1.80 -16.72
CA THR A 53 4.70 -0.61 -16.08
C THR A 53 3.42 -0.15 -16.77
N ARG A 54 2.43 0.23 -15.97
CA ARG A 54 1.18 0.84 -16.43
C ARG A 54 0.99 2.20 -15.76
N VAL A 55 0.43 3.15 -16.50
CA VAL A 55 0.12 4.50 -16.04
C VAL A 55 -1.38 4.66 -15.98
N LEU A 56 -1.86 5.14 -14.84
CA LEU A 56 -3.26 5.43 -14.60
C LEU A 56 -3.40 6.90 -14.23
N VAL A 57 -4.28 7.62 -14.92
CA VAL A 57 -4.66 8.99 -14.56
C VAL A 57 -6.08 8.94 -14.01
N LEU A 58 -6.21 9.22 -12.71
CA LEU A 58 -7.50 9.36 -12.03
C LEU A 58 -7.96 10.81 -12.16
N GLN A 59 -8.97 11.07 -12.98
CA GLN A 59 -9.55 12.41 -13.14
C GLN A 59 -10.51 12.70 -11.98
N ASP A 60 -10.17 13.67 -11.13
CA ASP A 60 -10.96 14.09 -9.97
C ASP A 60 -11.31 12.98 -8.96
N GLU A 61 -10.68 11.81 -9.10
CA GLU A 61 -10.82 10.66 -8.20
C GLU A 61 -9.51 10.41 -7.46
N ARG A 62 -9.62 9.91 -6.23
CA ARG A 62 -8.48 9.38 -5.48
C ARG A 62 -8.74 7.93 -5.14
N VAL A 63 -7.68 7.12 -5.25
CA VAL A 63 -7.66 5.80 -4.63
C VAL A 63 -8.03 5.98 -3.16
N PRO A 64 -9.10 5.32 -2.67
CA PRO A 64 -9.56 5.52 -1.30
C PRO A 64 -8.46 5.13 -0.31
N ASN A 65 -8.51 5.66 0.92
CA ASN A 65 -7.62 5.15 1.95
C ASN A 65 -8.19 3.83 2.49
N PRO A 66 -7.42 2.74 2.56
CA PRO A 66 -7.90 1.48 3.09
C PRO A 66 -8.43 1.64 4.52
N ILE A 67 -9.61 1.08 4.78
CA ILE A 67 -10.18 1.06 6.13
C ILE A 67 -9.63 -0.16 6.87
N PHE A 68 -8.38 -0.07 7.34
CA PHE A 68 -7.76 -1.12 8.15
C PHE A 68 -8.32 -1.15 9.59
N LYS A 69 -9.57 -1.61 9.76
CA LYS A 69 -10.20 -1.69 11.09
C LYS A 69 -9.44 -2.62 12.05
N ALA A 70 -8.78 -3.67 11.53
CA ALA A 70 -8.04 -4.65 12.34
C ALA A 70 -6.73 -4.08 12.93
N VAL A 71 -5.99 -3.25 12.18
CA VAL A 71 -4.71 -2.68 12.61
C VAL A 71 -4.91 -1.64 13.72
N ARG A 72 -6.02 -0.90 13.67
CA ARG A 72 -6.37 0.10 14.69
C ARG A 72 -6.58 -0.53 16.07
N ILE A 73 -7.18 -1.73 16.16
CA ILE A 73 -7.45 -2.38 17.45
C ILE A 73 -6.17 -2.93 18.07
N HIS A 74 -5.29 -3.56 17.30
CA HIS A 74 -4.03 -4.13 17.82
C HIS A 74 -3.01 -3.08 18.28
N LEU A 75 -2.93 -1.94 17.58
CA LEU A 75 -2.03 -0.84 17.97
C LEU A 75 -2.45 -0.17 19.29
N ILE A 76 -3.75 -0.04 19.52
CA ILE A 76 -4.28 0.53 20.77
C ILE A 76 -4.03 -0.44 21.93
N THR A 77 -4.26 -1.74 21.75
CA THR A 77 -3.98 -2.76 22.77
C THR A 77 -2.49 -2.81 23.13
N ALA A 78 -1.59 -2.75 22.14
CA ALA A 78 -0.14 -2.71 22.38
C ALA A 78 0.31 -1.43 23.12
N ALA A 79 -0.29 -0.28 22.82
CA ALA A 79 -0.01 0.97 23.51
C ALA A 79 -0.53 0.97 24.96
N ILE A 80 -1.68 0.35 25.22
CA ILE A 80 -2.27 0.23 26.57
C ILE A 80 -1.45 -0.72 27.46
N GLN A 81 -0.93 -1.82 26.90
CA GLN A 81 -0.13 -2.80 27.66
C GLN A 81 1.20 -2.21 28.17
N LYS A 82 1.83 -1.31 27.38
CA LYS A 82 3.13 -0.69 27.71
C LYS A 82 3.03 0.44 28.74
N SER A 83 1.83 0.95 29.04
CA SER A 83 1.62 2.03 30.01
C SER A 83 1.30 1.53 31.43
N ARG A 84 1.28 0.20 31.66
CA ARG A 84 0.97 -0.43 32.96
C ARG A 84 2.17 -1.14 33.60
N THR A 85 3.39 -0.90 33.12
CA THR A 85 4.65 -1.36 33.74
C THR A 85 5.62 -0.21 33.93
#